data_AF-A0A3D5X407-F1
#
_entry.id   AF-A0A3D5X407-F1
#
_cell.length_a   1.000
_cell.length_b   1.000
_cell.length_c   1.000
_cell.angle_alpha   90.00
_cell.angle_beta   90.00
_cell.angle_gamma   90.00
#
_symmetry.space_group_name_H-M   'P 1'
#
loop_
_entity.id
_entity.type
_entity.pdbx_description
1 polymer ?
#
loop_
_entity_poly.entity_id
_entity_poly.type
_entity_poly.pdbx_seq_one_letter_code
_entity_poly.pdbx_strand_id
1 'polypeptide(L)' 'MTVKDIAALIEEFAPLGYQESYDNAGLIVGSPTTKVNRILLCVDVTPEVLDEALTKEVNLIIAHHPLIFSGIKRLTGANS' A
#
# COMPACT_ATOMS: atom_id res chain seq x y z
N MET A 1 8.81 -10.11 -10.13
CA MET A 1 8.76 -8.66 -9.91
C MET A 1 8.78 -8.40 -8.42
N THR A 2 9.53 -7.38 -8.02
CA THR A 2 9.56 -6.84 -6.67
C THR A 2 8.49 -5.76 -6.52
N VAL A 3 8.20 -5.34 -5.28
CA VAL A 3 7.34 -4.18 -5.02
C VAL A 3 7.85 -2.94 -5.76
N LYS A 4 9.17 -2.72 -5.82
CA LYS A 4 9.79 -1.63 -6.58
C LYS A 4 9.45 -1.70 -8.07
N ASP A 5 9.54 -2.89 -8.67
CA ASP A 5 9.25 -3.06 -10.10
C ASP A 5 7.78 -2.74 -10.40
N ILE A 6 6.86 -3.12 -9.51
CA ILE A 6 5.43 -2.85 -9.65
C ILE A 6 5.12 -1.37 -9.43
N ALA A 7 5.70 -0.76 -8.40
CA ALA A 7 5.55 0.67 -8.14
C ALA A 7 6.03 1.50 -9.35
N ALA A 8 7.18 1.17 -9.93
CA ALA A 8 7.69 1.85 -11.12
C ALA A 8 6.72 1.79 -12.31
N LEU A 9 6.04 0.66 -12.53
CA LEU A 9 5.02 0.56 -13.59
C LEU A 9 3.78 1.41 -13.31
N ILE A 10 3.35 1.48 -12.05
CA ILE A 10 2.23 2.33 -11.65
C ILE A 10 2.60 3.79 -11.85
N GLU A 11 3.81 4.18 -11.42
CA GLU A 11 4.32 5.55 -11.51
C GLU A 11 4.59 6.01 -12.95
N GLU A 12 4.79 5.08 -13.91
CA GLU A 12 4.84 5.40 -15.33
C GLU A 12 3.48 5.92 -15.84
N PHE A 13 2.38 5.33 -15.36
CA PHE A 13 1.02 5.75 -15.71
C PHE A 13 0.49 6.89 -14.83
N ALA A 14 0.85 6.88 -13.54
CA ALA A 14 0.43 7.83 -12.52
C ALA A 14 1.64 8.36 -11.73
N PRO A 15 2.40 9.31 -12.29
CA PRO A 15 3.56 9.91 -11.65
C PRO A 15 3.26 10.44 -10.25
N LEU A 16 4.13 10.16 -9.27
CA LEU A 16 4.01 10.67 -7.90
C LEU A 16 3.97 12.21 -7.83
N GLY A 17 4.52 12.90 -8.82
CA GLY A 17 4.49 14.37 -8.89
C GLY A 17 3.09 14.96 -9.11
N TYR A 18 2.09 14.12 -9.42
CA TYR A 18 0.69 14.55 -9.54
C TYR A 18 -0.10 14.50 -8.23
N GLN A 19 0.48 13.95 -7.17
CA GLN A 19 -0.16 13.91 -5.87
C GLN A 19 -0.29 15.33 -5.30
N GLU A 20 -1.42 15.62 -4.64
CA GLU A 20 -1.61 16.90 -3.97
C GLU A 20 -0.82 16.95 -2.66
N SER A 21 -0.63 18.14 -2.09
CA SER A 21 0.20 18.31 -0.88
C SER A 21 -0.31 17.55 0.36
N TYR A 22 -1.56 17.10 0.32
CA TYR A 22 -2.20 16.33 1.39
C TYR A 22 -2.15 14.81 1.17
N ASP A 23 -1.69 14.36 -0.01
CA ASP A 23 -1.57 12.94 -0.33
C ASP A 23 -0.27 12.34 0.23
N ASN A 24 -0.27 11.02 0.35
CA ASN A 24 0.91 10.24 0.72
C ASN A 24 0.99 8.99 -0.17
N ALA A 25 1.19 9.20 -1.47
CA ALA A 25 1.22 8.13 -2.47
C ALA A 25 2.60 7.44 -2.54
N GLY A 26 2.61 6.22 -3.07
CA GLY A 26 3.80 5.37 -3.18
C GLY A 26 3.82 4.22 -2.17
N LEU A 27 5.01 3.70 -1.85
CA LEU A 27 5.14 2.61 -0.88
C LEU A 27 5.03 3.13 0.56
N ILE A 28 3.88 2.92 1.20
CA ILE A 28 3.60 3.38 2.57
C ILE A 28 4.14 2.42 3.64
N VAL A 29 3.92 1.11 3.48
CA VAL A 29 4.37 0.07 4.44
C VAL A 29 4.94 -1.12 3.68
N GLY A 30 6.03 -1.69 4.19
CA GLY A 30 6.65 -2.90 3.65
C GLY A 30 8.07 -2.65 3.14
N SER A 31 8.52 -3.47 2.19
CA SER A 31 9.86 -3.37 1.61
C SER A 31 9.80 -3.34 0.08
N PRO A 32 10.54 -2.43 -0.58
CA PRO A 32 10.60 -2.35 -2.04
C PRO A 32 11.22 -3.60 -2.67
N THR A 33 12.03 -4.35 -1.92
CA THR A 33 12.71 -5.56 -2.42
C THR A 33 11.88 -6.84 -2.25
N THR A 34 10.73 -6.76 -1.58
CA THR A 34 9.84 -7.92 -1.41
C THR A 34 9.40 -8.44 -2.77
N LYS A 35 9.57 -9.75 -3.00
CA LYS A 35 9.08 -10.42 -4.20
C LYS A 35 7.56 -10.55 -4.10
N VAL A 36 6.85 -10.08 -5.13
CA VAL A 36 5.38 -10.11 -5.15
C VAL A 36 4.89 -11.37 -5.84
N ASN A 37 3.93 -12.05 -5.22
CA ASN A 37 3.28 -13.25 -5.75
C ASN A 37 1.82 -13.01 -6.15
N ARG A 38 1.11 -12.14 -5.41
CA ARG A 38 -0.29 -11.85 -5.59
C ARG A 38 -0.57 -10.44 -5.08
N ILE A 39 -1.38 -9.73 -5.85
CA ILE A 39 -1.75 -8.34 -5.62
C ILE A 39 -3.26 -8.26 -5.37
N LEU A 40 -3.67 -7.48 -4.37
CA LEU A 40 -5.06 -7.08 -4.17
C LEU A 40 -5.19 -5.58 -4.45
N LEU A 41 -6.19 -5.20 -5.24
CA LEU A 41 -6.52 -3.81 -5.55
C LEU A 41 -7.78 -3.43 -4.77
N CYS A 42 -7.75 -2.32 -4.04
CA CYS A 42 -8.90 -1.81 -3.30
C CYS A 42 -8.97 -0.28 -3.31
N VAL A 43 -10.09 0.27 -2.82
CA VAL A 43 -10.21 1.71 -2.57
C VAL A 43 -9.60 2.05 -1.22
N ASP A 44 -10.06 1.37 -0.16
CA ASP A 44 -9.60 1.53 1.22
C ASP A 44 -9.00 0.24 1.77
N VAL A 45 -8.05 0.35 2.69
CA VAL A 45 -7.50 -0.78 3.44
C VAL A 45 -8.31 -0.95 4.73
N THR A 46 -9.35 -1.78 4.68
CA THR A 46 -10.20 -2.11 5.85
C THR A 46 -9.83 -3.46 6.46
N PRO A 47 -10.29 -3.80 7.68
CA PRO A 47 -10.09 -5.14 8.25
C PRO A 47 -10.56 -6.27 7.33
N GLU A 48 -11.69 -6.10 6.63
CA GLU A 48 -12.22 -7.10 5.69
C GLU A 48 -11.31 -7.28 4.48
N VAL A 49 -10.69 -6.20 3.99
CA VAL A 49 -9.69 -6.26 2.91
C VAL A 49 -8.42 -6.96 3.40
N LEU A 50 -8.02 -6.76 4.65
CA LEU A 50 -6.91 -7.49 5.25
C LEU A 50 -7.22 -8.98 5.40
N ASP A 51 -8.41 -9.33 5.87
CA ASP A 51 -8.86 -10.72 5.97
C ASP A 51 -8.91 -11.40 4.59
N GLU A 52 -9.39 -10.68 3.56
CA GLU A 52 -9.35 -11.14 2.17
C GLU A 52 -7.91 -11.36 1.70
N ALA A 53 -7.02 -10.41 1.97
CA ALA A 53 -5.61 -10.50 1.60
C ALA A 53 -4.93 -11.72 2.24
N LEU A 54 -5.18 -11.94 3.54
CA LEU A 54 -4.68 -13.11 4.27
C LEU A 54 -5.24 -14.41 3.70
N THR A 55 -6.56 -14.48 3.50
CA THR A 55 -7.24 -15.67 2.97
C THR A 55 -6.74 -16.04 1.57
N LYS A 56 -6.43 -15.03 0.74
CA LYS A 56 -5.95 -15.22 -0.63
C LYS A 56 -4.43 -15.31 -0.72
N GLU A 57 -3.70 -15.26 0.40
CA GLU A 57 -2.23 -15.24 0.43
C GLU A 57 -1.64 -14.10 -0.43
N VAL A 58 -2.26 -12.93 -0.38
CA VAL A 58 -1.80 -11.69 -1.01
C VAL A 58 -0.61 -11.14 -0.24
N ASN A 59 0.42 -10.68 -0.95
CA ASN A 59 1.59 -10.06 -0.34
C ASN A 59 1.89 -8.64 -0.83
N LEU A 60 0.98 -8.05 -1.61
CA LEU A 60 0.94 -6.62 -1.95
C LEU A 60 -0.52 -6.14 -2.04
N ILE A 61 -0.85 -5.08 -1.31
CA ILE A 61 -2.13 -4.37 -1.48
C ILE A 61 -1.82 -3.04 -2.17
N ILE A 62 -2.58 -2.72 -3.23
CA ILE A 62 -2.59 -1.41 -3.88
C ILE A 62 -3.94 -0.77 -3.52
N ALA A 63 -3.90 0.36 -2.83
CA ALA A 63 -5.10 1.09 -2.41
C ALA A 63 -5.15 2.47 -3.06
N HIS A 64 -6.35 2.96 -3.36
CA HIS A 64 -6.52 4.34 -3.82
C HIS A 64 -6.26 5.34 -2.68
N HIS A 65 -6.84 5.10 -1.51
CA HIS A 65 -6.66 5.94 -0.34
C HIS A 65 -5.40 5.52 0.45
N PRO A 66 -4.48 6.45 0.76
CA PRO A 66 -3.32 6.17 1.59
C PRO A 66 -3.71 5.57 2.96
N LEU A 67 -3.10 4.45 3.35
CA LEU A 67 -3.31 3.88 4.68
C LEU A 67 -2.89 4.87 5.80
N ILE A 68 -1.85 5.66 5.54
CA ILE A 68 -1.32 6.67 6.45
C ILE A 68 -1.36 8.00 5.71
N PHE A 69 -2.33 8.86 6.03
CA PHE A 69 -2.48 10.19 5.41
C PHE A 69 -1.55 11.25 6.00
N SER A 70 -1.21 11.11 7.29
CA SER A 70 -0.39 12.10 8.01
C SER A 70 0.52 11.40 9.01
N GLY A 71 1.50 12.14 9.54
CA GLY A 71 2.53 11.59 10.42
C GLY A 71 1.96 10.82 11.62
N ILE A 72 2.40 9.56 11.78
CA ILE A 72 2.05 8.74 12.94
C ILE A 72 2.82 9.24 14.17
N LYS A 73 2.10 9.71 15.19
CA LYS A 73 2.72 10.16 16.46
C LYS A 73 3.13 9.01 17.37
N ARG A 74 2.37 7.90 17.36
CA ARG A 74 2.62 6.68 18.16
C ARG A 74 2.14 5.47 17.37
N LEU A 75 2.99 4.47 17.19
CA LEU A 75 2.64 3.18 16.61
C LEU A 75 2.89 2.09 17.66
N THR A 76 1.83 1.69 18.36
CA THR A 76 1.90 0.69 19.41
C THR A 76 1.04 -0.51 19.03
N GLY A 77 1.51 -1.73 19.31
CA GLY A 77 0.66 -2.92 19.25
C GLY A 77 -0.41 -2.98 20.35
N ALA A 78 -0.51 -1.94 21.19
CA ALA A 78 -1.61 -1.75 22.11
C ALA A 78 -2.84 -1.31 21.31
N ASN A 79 -3.55 -2.29 20.74
CA ASN A 79 -4.99 -2.50 20.89
C ASN A 79 -5.47 -3.50 19.84
N SER A 80 -6.24 -4.47 20.31
CA SER A 80 -7.64 -4.53 19.91
C SER A 80 -8.45 -4.37 21.19
#